data_AF-A0A6C0HYV4-F1
#
_entry.id   AF-A0A6C0HYV4-F1
#
_cell.length_a   1.000
_cell.length_b   1.000
_cell.length_c   1.000
_cell.angle_alpha   90.00
_cell.angle_beta   90.00
_cell.angle_gamma   90.00
#
_symmetry.space_group_name_H-M   'P 1'
#
loop_
_entity.id
_entity.type
_entity.pdbx_description
1 polymer ?
#
loop_
_entity_poly.entity_id
_entity_poly.type
_entity_poly.pdbx_seq_one_letter_code
_entity_poly.pdbx_strand_id
1 'polypeptide(L)'
;MPNDCWNNLTITSHNDPDELDNLIQNEFKHLDQNGEYVYNETIEPIVRGRRGIRVILTTSWSPDFEWLEGLLTKYPSCWIKNEWSEEGGFAGVWVGCINGNEKEIKHLEWDDICIEGKHEYFYNNRNNEELDEEHK
;
A
#
# COMPACT_ATOMS: atom_id res chain seq x y z
N MET A 1 -3.69 -20.94 -3.89
CA MET A 1 -3.28 -19.69 -4.55
C MET A 1 -2.70 -18.79 -3.47
N PRO A 2 -1.70 -17.95 -3.78
CA PRO A 2 -1.31 -16.93 -2.83
C PRO A 2 -2.47 -15.98 -2.57
N ASN A 3 -2.68 -15.65 -1.30
CA ASN A 3 -3.62 -14.61 -0.92
C ASN A 3 -3.06 -13.24 -1.33
N ASP A 4 -3.93 -12.35 -1.78
CA ASP A 4 -3.53 -11.00 -2.15
C ASP A 4 -3.34 -10.12 -0.91
N CYS A 5 -2.27 -9.31 -0.92
CA CYS A 5 -1.98 -8.30 0.09
C CYS A 5 -1.99 -6.92 -0.58
N TRP A 6 -2.91 -6.07 -0.15
CA TRP A 6 -3.02 -4.69 -0.61
C TRP A 6 -2.21 -3.78 0.28
N ASN A 7 -1.37 -2.95 -0.33
CA ASN A 7 -0.43 -2.06 0.33
C ASN A 7 -0.73 -0.61 -0.07
N ASN A 8 -1.08 0.25 0.88
CA ASN A 8 -1.28 1.69 0.70
C ASN A 8 -0.02 2.42 1.15
N LEU A 9 0.90 2.59 0.20
CA LEU A 9 2.20 3.19 0.45
C LEU A 9 2.10 4.71 0.37
N THR A 10 2.53 5.38 1.43
CA THR A 10 2.72 6.82 1.51
C THR A 10 4.21 7.10 1.65
N ILE A 11 4.78 7.83 0.68
CA ILE A 11 6.17 8.27 0.74
C ILE A 11 6.19 9.78 0.75
N THR A 12 6.98 10.36 1.64
CA THR A 12 7.20 11.81 1.72
C THR A 12 8.68 12.11 1.79
N SER A 13 9.10 13.21 1.17
CA SER A 13 10.43 13.78 1.38
C SER A 13 10.28 15.28 1.61
N HIS A 14 10.57 15.72 2.84
CA HIS A 14 10.41 17.11 3.23
C HIS A 14 11.59 17.97 2.81
N ASN A 15 12.80 17.43 2.97
CA ASN A 15 14.05 18.18 2.81
C ASN A 15 14.61 18.04 1.39
N ASP A 16 14.36 16.91 0.71
CA ASP A 16 14.88 16.64 -0.63
C ASP A 16 13.78 16.11 -1.56
N PRO A 17 12.98 17.00 -2.18
CA PRO A 17 11.96 16.63 -3.16
C PRO A 17 12.52 15.89 -4.40
N ASP A 18 13.79 16.12 -4.76
CA ASP A 18 14.39 15.55 -5.96
C ASP A 18 14.71 14.06 -5.74
N GLU A 19 15.09 13.68 -4.51
CA GLU A 19 15.24 12.28 -4.11
C GLU A 19 13.93 11.49 -4.24
N LEU A 20 12.79 12.09 -3.92
CA LEU A 20 11.48 11.47 -4.12
C LEU A 20 11.19 11.22 -5.60
N ASP A 21 11.53 12.18 -6.47
CA ASP A 21 11.36 12.01 -7.91
C ASP A 21 12.27 10.90 -8.45
N ASN A 22 13.50 10.77 -7.93
CA ASN A 22 14.40 9.67 -8.27
C ASN A 22 13.84 8.32 -7.81
N LEU A 23 13.30 8.23 -6.59
CA LEU A 23 12.64 7.02 -6.09
C LEU A 23 11.51 6.60 -7.02
N ILE A 24 10.63 7.53 -7.39
CA ILE A 24 9.49 7.23 -8.27
C ILE A 24 9.97 6.73 -9.64
N GLN A 25 11.01 7.35 -10.21
CA GLN A 25 11.53 6.97 -11.52
C GLN A 25 12.23 5.60 -11.51
N ASN A 26 12.97 5.29 -10.45
CA ASN A 26 13.80 4.10 -10.40
C ASN A 26 13.07 2.87 -9.85
N GLU A 27 12.12 3.04 -8.94
CA GLU A 27 11.49 1.93 -8.21
C GLU A 27 10.08 1.64 -8.71
N PHE A 28 9.35 2.64 -9.21
CA PHE A 28 7.95 2.46 -9.62
C PHE A 28 7.73 2.42 -11.12
N LYS A 29 8.64 3.02 -11.88
CA LYS A 29 8.51 3.11 -13.33
C LYS A 29 9.45 2.15 -14.03
N HIS A 30 9.00 1.61 -15.15
CA HIS A 30 9.82 0.92 -16.12
C HIS A 30 9.59 1.51 -17.51
N LEU A 31 10.50 1.24 -18.44
CA LEU A 31 10.31 1.58 -19.84
C LEU A 31 9.42 0.53 -20.48
N ASP A 32 8.34 0.96 -21.12
CA ASP A 32 7.51 0.09 -21.94
C ASP A 32 8.22 -0.27 -23.26
N GLN A 33 7.53 -1.03 -24.10
CA GLN A 33 8.02 -1.48 -25.41
C GLN A 33 8.34 -0.32 -26.37
N ASN A 34 7.78 0.87 -26.10
CA ASN A 34 7.92 2.09 -26.90
C ASN A 34 8.93 3.07 -26.30
N GLY A 35 9.56 2.73 -25.16
CA GLY A 35 10.49 3.60 -24.45
C GLY A 35 9.81 4.70 -23.63
N GLU A 36 8.51 4.59 -23.35
CA GLU A 36 7.80 5.47 -22.44
C GLU A 36 7.86 4.95 -21.01
N TYR A 37 7.98 5.85 -20.03
CA TYR A 37 7.97 5.46 -18.61
C TYR A 37 6.54 5.19 -18.12
N VAL A 38 6.25 3.92 -17.86
CA VAL A 38 4.98 3.43 -17.29
C VAL A 38 5.20 2.91 -15.87
N TYR A 39 4.16 2.94 -15.03
CA TYR A 39 4.24 2.33 -13.71
C TYR A 39 4.24 0.80 -13.83
N ASN A 40 4.90 0.12 -12.89
CA ASN A 40 4.80 -1.34 -12.77
C ASN A 40 3.32 -1.74 -12.67
N GLU A 41 2.95 -2.86 -13.30
CA GLU A 41 1.55 -3.29 -13.43
C GLU A 41 0.82 -3.45 -12.08
N THR A 42 1.59 -3.67 -11.01
CA THR A 42 1.10 -3.81 -9.65
C THR A 42 0.93 -2.47 -8.92
N ILE A 43 1.18 -1.34 -9.58
CA ILE A 43 1.25 -0.02 -8.95
C ILE A 43 0.20 0.92 -9.52
N GLU A 44 -0.72 1.35 -8.65
CA GLU A 44 -1.70 2.36 -8.99
C GLU A 44 -1.37 3.68 -8.24
N PRO A 45 -0.89 4.73 -8.94
CA PRO A 45 -0.66 6.01 -8.30
C PRO A 45 -2.00 6.68 -7.95
N ILE A 46 -2.22 6.94 -6.65
CA ILE A 46 -3.46 7.60 -6.18
C ILE A 46 -3.31 9.12 -6.22
N VAL A 47 -2.18 9.63 -5.69
CA VAL A 47 -1.94 11.07 -5.54
C VAL A 47 -0.44 11.34 -5.63
N ARG A 48 -0.05 12.37 -6.39
CA ARG A 48 1.33 12.88 -6.41
C ARG A 48 1.35 14.39 -6.14
N GLY A 49 2.18 14.80 -5.20
CA GLY A 49 2.55 16.19 -4.97
C GLY A 49 4.07 16.35 -5.00
N ARG A 50 4.54 17.59 -4.83
CA ARG A 50 5.97 17.91 -4.86
C ARG A 50 6.79 17.22 -3.75
N ARG A 51 6.17 16.93 -2.61
CA ARG A 51 6.84 16.42 -1.40
C ARG A 51 6.32 15.07 -0.93
N GLY A 52 5.45 14.45 -1.70
CA GLY A 52 4.91 13.15 -1.33
C GLY A 52 4.08 12.52 -2.42
N ILE A 53 3.96 11.21 -2.32
CA ILE A 53 3.18 10.36 -3.20
C ILE A 53 2.42 9.33 -2.38
N ARG A 54 1.23 8.97 -2.86
CA ARG A 54 0.49 7.80 -2.41
C ARG A 54 0.30 6.85 -3.57
N VAL A 55 0.66 5.60 -3.38
CA VAL A 55 0.50 4.52 -4.36
C VAL A 55 -0.13 3.31 -3.70
N ILE A 56 -0.92 2.56 -4.47
CA ILE A 56 -1.39 1.22 -4.07
C ILE A 56 -0.50 0.19 -4.75
N LEU A 57 -0.06 -0.81 -3.99
CA LEU A 57 0.70 -1.96 -4.48
C LEU A 57 -0.01 -3.25 -4.08
N THR A 58 0.01 -4.27 -4.94
CA THR A 58 -0.43 -5.62 -4.57
C THR A 58 0.78 -6.55 -4.49
N THR A 59 0.90 -7.28 -3.39
CA THR A 59 1.92 -8.32 -3.15
C THR A 59 1.24 -9.62 -2.74
N SER A 60 1.98 -10.73 -2.72
CA SER A 60 1.46 -12.01 -2.21
C SER A 60 1.72 -12.13 -0.70
N TRP A 61 0.70 -12.54 0.07
CA TRP A 61 0.73 -12.87 1.51
C TRP A 61 1.08 -11.75 2.50
N SER A 62 2.02 -10.87 2.16
CA SER A 62 2.48 -9.80 3.05
C SER A 62 3.16 -8.69 2.24
N PRO A 63 3.42 -7.53 2.84
CA PRO A 63 4.33 -6.56 2.25
C PRO A 63 5.73 -7.13 2.04
N ASP A 64 6.44 -6.61 1.04
CA ASP A 64 7.88 -6.85 0.89
C ASP A 64 8.66 -5.92 1.84
N PHE A 65 8.81 -6.36 3.09
CA PHE A 65 9.50 -5.57 4.12
C PHE A 65 10.99 -5.37 3.80
N GLU A 66 11.64 -6.33 3.16
CA GLU A 66 13.04 -6.20 2.76
C GLU A 66 13.22 -5.10 1.72
N TRP A 67 12.34 -5.03 0.72
CA TRP A 67 12.34 -3.94 -0.24
C TRP A 67 12.06 -2.59 0.43
N LEU A 68 11.08 -2.48 1.33
CA LEU A 68 10.79 -1.26 2.08
C LEU A 68 11.99 -0.78 2.89
N GLU A 69 12.69 -1.68 3.58
CA GLU A 69 13.91 -1.36 4.31
C GLU A 69 15.08 -0.98 3.40
N GLY A 70 15.14 -1.58 2.20
CA GLY A 70 16.10 -1.25 1.15
C GLY A 70 15.88 0.16 0.60
N LEU A 71 14.63 0.59 0.46
CA LEU A 71 14.29 1.96 0.05
C LEU A 71 14.86 2.99 1.02
N LEU A 72 14.83 2.74 2.34
CA LEU A 72 15.41 3.66 3.33
C LEU A 72 16.92 3.83 3.17
N THR A 73 17.63 2.77 2.74
CA THR A 73 19.07 2.87 2.46
C THR A 73 19.35 3.68 1.20
N LYS A 74 18.54 3.47 0.15
CA LYS A 74 18.72 4.12 -1.16
C LYS A 74 18.29 5.59 -1.16
N TYR A 75 17.23 5.90 -0.41
CA TYR A 75 16.55 7.19 -0.38
C TYR A 75 16.40 7.67 1.07
N PRO A 76 17.52 8.07 1.72
CA PRO A 76 17.56 8.35 3.15
C PRO A 76 16.78 9.61 3.57
N SER A 77 16.46 10.51 2.64
CA SER A 77 15.65 11.70 2.93
C SER A 77 14.14 11.41 2.96
N CYS A 78 13.75 10.20 2.54
CA CYS A 78 12.37 9.78 2.48
C CYS A 78 11.88 9.19 3.82
N TRP A 79 10.64 9.54 4.17
CA TRP A 79 9.83 8.86 5.16
C TRP A 79 8.79 8.01 4.44
N ILE A 80 8.70 6.73 4.82
CA ILE A 80 7.88 5.72 4.15
C ILE A 80 6.91 5.14 5.17
N LYS A 81 5.63 5.12 4.83
CA LYS A 81 4.59 4.38 5.56
C LYS A 81 3.89 3.45 4.61
N ASN A 82 3.70 2.21 5.02
CA ASN A 82 2.85 1.24 4.35
C ASN A 82 1.73 0.80 5.30
N GLU A 83 0.49 1.13 4.98
CA GLU A 83 -0.69 0.52 5.59
C GLU A 83 -1.11 -0.65 4.71
N TRP A 84 -1.26 -1.84 5.26
CA TRP A 84 -1.51 -3.03 4.47
C TRP A 84 -2.59 -3.92 5.08
N SER A 85 -3.24 -4.69 4.22
CA SER A 85 -4.21 -5.72 4.59
C SER A 85 -4.13 -6.87 3.62
N GLU A 86 -4.31 -8.08 4.10
CA GLU A 86 -4.25 -9.32 3.34
C GLU A 86 -5.59 -10.06 3.39
N GLU A 87 -5.88 -10.80 2.32
CA GLU A 87 -7.15 -11.49 2.07
C GLU A 87 -7.57 -12.42 3.23
N GLY A 88 -6.62 -13.13 3.83
CA GLY A 88 -6.79 -14.06 4.96
C GLY A 88 -7.08 -13.40 6.31
N GLY A 89 -7.14 -12.07 6.38
CA GLY A 89 -7.53 -11.36 7.60
C GLY A 89 -6.34 -10.95 8.48
N PHE A 90 -5.18 -10.71 7.89
CA PHE A 90 -4.12 -9.95 8.57
C PHE A 90 -4.06 -8.52 8.05
N ALA A 91 -3.72 -7.59 8.93
CA ALA A 91 -3.45 -6.22 8.54
C ALA A 91 -2.38 -5.60 9.42
N GLY A 92 -1.80 -4.51 8.94
CA GLY A 92 -0.71 -3.86 9.65
C GLY A 92 -0.38 -2.48 9.14
N VAL A 93 0.51 -1.83 9.88
CA VAL A 93 1.18 -0.61 9.46
C VAL A 93 2.66 -0.73 9.72
N TRP A 94 3.43 -0.48 8.68
CA TRP A 94 4.88 -0.36 8.73
C TRP A 94 5.27 1.09 8.46
N VAL A 95 6.18 1.64 9.26
CA VAL A 95 6.69 3.00 9.11
C VAL A 95 8.21 2.97 9.23
N GLY A 96 8.89 3.62 8.31
CA GLY A 96 10.34 3.68 8.27
C GLY A 96 10.88 5.04 7.83
N CYS A 97 11.97 5.47 8.46
CA CYS A 97 12.79 6.59 8.00
C CYS A 97 14.23 6.47 8.48
N ILE A 98 15.12 7.27 7.88
CA ILE A 98 16.45 7.51 8.44
C ILE A 98 16.40 8.75 9.34
N ASN A 99 16.82 8.60 10.59
CA ASN A 99 17.02 9.72 11.51
C ASN A 99 18.51 9.86 11.82
N GLY A 100 19.14 10.90 11.26
CA GLY A 100 20.58 11.04 11.29
C GLY A 100 21.26 9.92 10.49
N ASN A 101 21.87 8.96 11.19
CA ASN A 101 22.53 7.79 10.58
C ASN A 101 21.86 6.47 10.97
N GLU A 102 20.73 6.50 11.66
CA GLU A 102 20.05 5.31 12.17
C GLU A 102 18.74 5.08 11.42
N LYS A 103 18.43 3.81 11.16
CA LYS A 103 17.13 3.38 10.65
C LYS A 103 16.14 3.33 11.80
N GLU A 104 15.11 4.14 11.75
CA GLU A 104 13.97 4.05 12.65
C GLU A 104 12.81 3.35 11.94
N ILE A 105 12.53 2.11 12.36
CA ILE A 105 11.45 1.30 11.83
C ILE A 105 10.47 0.97 12.95
N LYS A 106 9.18 1.14 12.67
CA LYS A 106 8.08 0.75 13.56
C LYS A 106 7.12 -0.11 12.77
N HIS A 107 6.68 -1.19 13.41
CA HIS A 107 5.76 -2.14 12.83
C HIS A 107 4.70 -2.52 13.85
N LEU A 108 3.44 -2.54 13.39
CA LEU A 108 2.30 -3.01 14.16
C LEU A 108 1.42 -3.85 13.24
N GLU A 109 0.99 -5.02 13.73
CA GLU A 109 0.13 -5.97 13.03
C GLU A 109 -1.05 -6.34 13.93
N TRP A 110 -2.17 -6.71 13.32
CA TRP A 110 -3.36 -7.18 14.01
C TRP A 110 -4.17 -8.15 13.13
N ASP A 111 -4.98 -8.97 13.80
CA ASP A 111 -6.01 -9.77 13.14
C ASP A 111 -7.14 -8.83 12.67
N ASP A 112 -7.43 -8.87 11.37
CA ASP A 112 -8.51 -8.15 10.71
C ASP A 112 -9.54 -9.13 10.12
N ILE A 113 -10.62 -8.60 9.58
CA ILE A 113 -11.66 -9.40 8.96
C ILE A 113 -11.18 -9.84 7.57
N CYS A 114 -11.06 -11.17 7.38
CA CYS A 114 -10.77 -11.78 6.08
C CYS A 114 -11.86 -11.45 5.04
N ILE A 115 -11.59 -11.69 3.76
CA ILE A 115 -12.54 -11.34 2.69
C ILE A 115 -13.88 -12.08 2.83
N GLU A 116 -13.86 -13.35 3.23
CA GLU A 116 -15.06 -14.14 3.49
C GLU A 116 -15.83 -13.61 4.70
N GLY A 117 -15.11 -13.24 5.76
CA GLY A 117 -15.68 -12.62 6.95
C GLY A 117 -16.34 -11.28 6.61
N LYS A 118 -15.72 -10.46 5.73
CA LYS A 118 -16.32 -9.20 5.28
C LYS A 118 -17.65 -9.47 4.56
N HIS A 119 -17.69 -10.49 3.70
CA HIS A 119 -18.93 -10.93 3.04
C HIS A 119 -20.01 -11.33 4.07
N GLU A 120 -19.65 -12.14 5.05
CA GLU A 120 -20.57 -12.59 6.10
C GLU A 120 -21.10 -11.44 6.97
N TYR A 121 -20.22 -10.60 7.50
CA TYR A 121 -20.59 -9.55 8.45
C TYR A 121 -21.28 -8.35 7.81
N PHE A 122 -20.92 -7.98 6.57
CA PHE A 122 -21.35 -6.71 5.98
C PHE A 122 -22.26 -6.82 4.76
N TYR A 123 -22.27 -7.95 4.04
CA TYR A 123 -23.01 -8.07 2.78
C TYR A 123 -24.22 -9.02 2.85
N ASN A 124 -24.31 -9.90 3.86
CA ASN A 124 -25.41 -10.87 3.96
C ASN A 124 -26.76 -10.36 4.53
N ASN A 125 -26.90 -9.07 4.90
CA ASN A 125 -28.12 -8.54 5.56
C ASN A 125 -28.83 -7.38 4.83
N ARG A 126 -29.01 -7.44 3.51
CA ARG A 126 -29.90 -6.50 2.79
C ARG A 126 -30.73 -7.14 1.67
N ASN A 127 -31.47 -8.22 1.96
CA ASN A 127 -32.47 -8.72 0.99
C ASN A 127 -33.74 -9.34 1.61
N ASN A 128 -33.99 -9.26 2.92
CA ASN A 128 -35.16 -9.92 3.53
C ASN A 128 -36.15 -9.02 4.27
N GLU A 129 -36.10 -7.68 4.12
CA GLU A 129 -37.09 -6.79 4.78
C GLU A 129 -37.89 -5.87 3.82
N GLU A 130 -37.68 -5.91 2.50
CA GLU A 130 -38.44 -5.07 1.55
C GLU A 130 -39.50 -5.83 0.70
N LEU A 131 -39.80 -7.10 0.99
CA LEU A 131 -40.81 -7.88 0.24
C LEU A 131 -42.11 -8.20 1.00
N ASP A 132 -42.26 -7.74 2.26
CA ASP A 132 -43.45 -8.04 3.07
C ASP A 132 -44.47 -6.88 3.20
N GLU A 133 -44.25 -5.73 2.53
CA GLU A 133 -45.19 -4.58 2.59
C GLU A 133 -46.08 -4.36 1.35
N GLU A 134 -45.92 -5.11 0.24
CA GLU A 134 -46.79 -4.94 -0.95
C GLU A 134 -47.98 -5.91 -1.06
N HIS A 135 -48.26 -6.73 -0.05
CA HIS A 135 -49.43 -7.63 -0.04
C HIS A 135 -50.29 -7.49 1.22
N LYS A 136 -50.81 -6.29 1.47
CA LYS A 136 -51.99 -6.06 2.31
C LYS A 136 -53.05 -5.24 1.60
#